data_AF-A0A3S0VSM1-F1
#
_entry.id   AF-A0A3S0VSM1-F1
#
_cell.length_a   1.000
_cell.length_b   1.000
_cell.length_c   1.000
_cell.angle_alpha   90.00
_cell.angle_beta   90.00
_cell.angle_gamma   90.00
#
_symmetry.space_group_name_H-M   'P 1'
#
loop_
_entity.id
_entity.type
_entity.pdbx_description
1 polymer ?
#
loop_
_entity_poly.entity_id
_entity_poly.type
_entity_poly.pdbx_seq_one_letter_code
_entity_poly.pdbx_strand_id
1 'polypeptide(L)' 'MFSKKQKSDFTSQDFHKILQNYTAQEDLVLRQLQDGSMSKIQAQSELQRLSSLKSSYRENMQAALEEEQRSSYSPK' A
#
# COMPACT_ATOMS: atom_id res chain seq x y z
N MET A 1 -15.51 30.26 -11.86
CA MET A 1 -14.63 29.75 -10.79
C MET A 1 -14.28 28.31 -11.14
N PHE A 2 -13.05 28.06 -11.59
CA PHE A 2 -12.61 26.70 -11.94
C PHE A 2 -12.26 25.96 -10.66
N SER A 3 -13.08 24.99 -10.28
CA SER A 3 -12.77 24.07 -9.19
C SER A 3 -11.49 23.33 -9.55
N LYS A 4 -10.37 23.72 -8.91
CA LYS A 4 -9.12 22.95 -8.95
C LYS A 4 -9.41 21.61 -8.30
N LYS A 5 -9.79 20.59 -9.09
CA LYS A 5 -9.65 19.21 -8.66
C LYS A 5 -8.18 19.06 -8.28
N GLN A 6 -7.88 18.95 -6.98
CA GLN A 6 -6.55 18.53 -6.53
C GLN A 6 -6.32 17.19 -7.21
N LYS A 7 -5.50 17.18 -8.28
CA LYS A 7 -4.97 15.94 -8.81
C LYS A 7 -4.17 15.36 -7.66
N SER A 8 -4.61 14.22 -7.15
CA SER A 8 -3.80 13.38 -6.30
C SER A 8 -2.44 13.22 -6.98
N ASP A 9 -1.38 13.76 -6.39
CA ASP A 9 0.01 13.57 -6.87
C ASP A 9 0.47 12.11 -6.70
N PHE A 10 -0.39 11.26 -6.15
CA PHE A 10 -0.14 9.85 -5.96
C PHE A 10 -0.32 9.08 -7.27
N THR A 11 0.79 8.58 -7.82
CA THR A 11 0.79 7.86 -9.10
C THR A 11 0.74 6.35 -8.90
N SER A 12 0.38 5.62 -9.96
CA SER A 12 0.52 4.15 -10.00
C SER A 12 1.96 3.70 -9.75
N GLN A 13 2.96 4.52 -10.08
CA GLN A 13 4.36 4.22 -9.81
C GLN A 13 4.67 4.29 -8.30
N ASP A 14 4.09 5.25 -7.59
CA ASP A 14 4.27 5.39 -6.14
C ASP A 14 3.59 4.24 -5.38
N PHE A 15 2.47 3.74 -5.91
CA PHE A 15 1.85 2.51 -5.44
C PHE A 15 2.80 1.30 -5.54
N HIS A 16 3.44 1.10 -6.70
CA HIS A 16 4.38 0.00 -6.89
C HIS A 16 5.59 0.12 -5.95
N LYS A 17 6.14 1.32 -5.75
CA LYS A 17 7.24 1.57 -4.82
C LYS A 17 6.87 1.18 -3.38
N ILE A 18 5.64 1.51 -2.95
CA ILE A 18 5.19 1.20 -1.59
C ILE A 18 5.02 -0.31 -1.40
N LEU A 19 4.46 -1.02 -2.39
CA LEU A 19 4.40 -2.48 -2.35
C LEU A 19 5.79 -3.13 -2.30
N GLN A 20 6.75 -2.61 -3.08
CA GLN A 20 8.14 -3.06 -3.04
C GLN A 20 8.77 -2.82 -1.67
N ASN A 21 8.52 -1.67 -1.06
CA ASN A 21 9.00 -1.36 0.29
C ASN A 21 8.43 -2.33 1.34
N TYR A 22 7.14 -2.68 1.26
CA TYR A 22 6.57 -3.69 2.17
C TYR A 22 7.22 -5.06 1.99
N THR A 23 7.49 -5.48 0.76
CA THR A 23 8.22 -6.73 0.52
C THR A 23 9.66 -6.67 1.00
N ALA A 24 10.35 -5.53 0.85
CA ALA A 24 11.68 -5.37 1.42
C ALA A 24 11.68 -5.44 2.96
N GLN A 25 10.62 -4.94 3.60
CA GLN A 25 10.43 -5.02 5.05
C GLN A 25 10.10 -6.46 5.51
N GLU A 26 9.28 -7.20 4.76
CA GLU A 26 9.03 -8.63 4.98
C GLU A 26 10.37 -9.40 4.98
N ASP A 27 11.20 -9.20 3.97
CA ASP A 27 12.52 -9.84 3.87
C ASP A 27 13.45 -9.46 5.03
N LEU A 28 13.41 -8.20 5.47
CA LEU A 28 14.23 -7.71 6.59
C LEU A 28 13.81 -8.39 7.90
N VAL A 29 12.50 -8.48 8.17
CA VAL A 29 11.95 -9.17 9.34
C VAL A 29 12.35 -10.65 9.34
N LEU A 30 12.27 -11.31 8.17
CA LEU A 30 12.67 -12.72 8.04
C LEU A 30 14.17 -12.91 8.29
N ARG A 31 15.04 -12.01 7.80
CA ARG A 31 16.48 -12.05 8.07
C ARG A 31 16.79 -11.83 9.55
N GLN A 32 16.15 -10.84 10.17
CA GLN A 32 16.31 -10.56 11.61
C GLN A 32 15.81 -11.71 12.50
N LEU A 33 14.81 -12.47 12.02
CA LEU A 33 14.39 -13.70 12.68
C LEU A 33 15.43 -14.82 12.52
N GLN A 34 16.05 -14.93 11.34
CA GLN A 34 17.05 -15.95 11.04
C GLN A 34 18.39 -15.71 11.75
N ASP A 35 18.84 -14.46 11.82
CA ASP A 35 20.08 -14.07 12.50
C ASP A 35 19.92 -13.98 14.04
N GLY A 36 18.68 -14.07 14.52
CA GLY A 36 18.34 -14.05 15.95
C GLY A 36 18.25 -12.65 16.56
N SER A 37 18.38 -11.58 15.77
CA SER A 37 18.21 -10.20 16.25
C SER A 37 16.75 -9.84 16.55
N MET A 38 15.79 -10.69 16.15
CA MET A 38 14.36 -10.53 16.40
C MET A 38 13.73 -11.83 16.92
N SER A 39 12.89 -11.70 17.95
CA SER A 39 12.15 -12.86 18.47
C SER A 39 11.06 -13.33 17.51
N LYS A 40 10.69 -14.62 17.60
CA LYS A 40 9.59 -15.20 16.80
C LYS A 40 8.27 -14.43 16.94
N ILE A 41 7.95 -13.98 18.15
CA ILE A 41 6.70 -13.25 18.45
C ILE A 41 6.73 -11.88 17.75
N GLN A 42 7.85 -11.16 17.85
CA GLN A 42 8.02 -9.87 17.17
C GLN A 42 7.94 -10.02 15.65
N ALA A 43 8.64 -11.02 15.09
CA ALA A 43 8.61 -11.28 13.65
C ALA A 43 7.20 -11.61 13.17
N GLN A 44 6.47 -12.46 13.90
CA GLN A 44 5.08 -12.80 13.55
C GLN A 44 4.16 -11.57 13.60
N SER A 45 4.31 -10.72 14.62
CA SER A 45 3.54 -9.49 14.74
C SER A 45 3.82 -8.51 13.60
N GLU A 46 5.08 -8.30 13.23
CA GLU A 46 5.45 -7.42 12.12
C GLU A 46 4.98 -7.96 10.77
N LEU A 47 5.11 -9.27 10.52
CA LEU A 47 4.61 -9.87 9.29
C LEU A 47 3.08 -9.74 9.16
N GLN A 48 2.34 -9.91 10.27
CA GLN A 48 0.89 -9.67 10.28
C GLN A 48 0.57 -8.19 10.02
N ARG A 49 1.32 -7.27 10.62
CA ARG A 49 1.17 -5.83 10.41
C ARG A 49 1.39 -5.44 8.96
N LEU A 50 2.47 -5.95 8.34
CA LEU A 50 2.81 -5.71 6.94
C LEU A 50 1.75 -6.30 6.00
N SER A 51 1.27 -7.52 6.27
CA SER A 51 0.19 -8.13 5.50
C SER A 51 -1.07 -7.28 5.51
N SER A 52 -1.51 -6.82 6.69
CA SER A 52 -2.69 -5.96 6.82
C SER A 52 -2.51 -4.64 6.06
N LEU A 53 -1.34 -4.02 6.19
CA LEU A 53 -1.04 -2.76 5.53
C LEU A 53 -1.05 -2.92 4.00
N LYS A 54 -0.49 -4.02 3.48
CA LYS A 54 -0.50 -4.36 2.05
C LYS A 54 -1.93 -4.55 1.51
N SER A 55 -2.80 -5.22 2.28
CA SER A 55 -4.21 -5.40 1.93
C SER A 55 -4.95 -4.07 1.89
N SER A 56 -4.89 -3.26 2.96
CA SER A 56 -5.54 -1.95 3.01
C SER A 56 -5.04 -1.03 1.90
N TYR A 57 -3.76 -1.09 1.56
CA TYR A 57 -3.20 -0.28 0.48
C TYR A 57 -3.76 -0.67 -0.90
N ARG A 58 -3.94 -1.97 -1.15
CA ARG A 58 -4.56 -2.48 -2.38
C ARG A 58 -6.05 -2.10 -2.46
N GLU A 59 -6.78 -2.24 -1.37
CA GLU A 59 -8.19 -1.87 -1.29
C GLU A 59 -8.39 -0.38 -1.54
N ASN A 60 -7.58 0.49 -0.91
CA ASN A 60 -7.64 1.93 -1.13
C ASN A 60 -7.33 2.31 -2.58
N MET A 61 -6.38 1.62 -3.22
CA MET A 61 -6.05 1.86 -4.62
C MET A 61 -7.19 1.44 -5.56
N GLN A 62 -7.80 0.28 -5.30
CA GLN A 62 -8.96 -0.16 -6.05
C GLN A 62 -10.14 0.81 -5.90
N ALA A 63 -10.45 1.26 -4.68
CA ALA A 63 -11.49 2.24 -4.42
C ALA A 63 -11.22 3.57 -5.15
N ALA A 64 -9.98 4.05 -5.14
CA ALA A 64 -9.61 5.27 -5.86
C ALA A 64 -9.78 5.15 -7.39
N LEU A 65 -9.44 4.00 -7.96
CA LEU A 65 -9.66 3.72 -9.40
C LEU A 65 -11.14 3.65 -9.75
N GLU A 66 -11.96 3.01 -8.90
CA GLU A 66 -13.41 2.93 -9.08
C GLU A 66 -14.06 4.33 -9.00
N GLU A 67 -13.60 5.19 -8.09
CA GLU A 67 -14.08 6.57 -7.93
C GLU A 67 -13.72 7.45 -9.15
N GLU A 68 -12.50 7.30 -9.69
CA GLU A 68 -12.07 8.00 -10.91
C GLU A 68 -12.92 7.60 -12.13
N GLN A 69 -13.25 6.31 -12.27
CA GLN A 69 -14.12 5.81 -13.34
C GLN A 69 -15.56 6.34 -13.22
N ARG A 70 -16.11 6.42 -12.00
CA ARG A 70 -17.45 6.97 -11.75
C ARG A 70 -17.52 8.47 -12.00
N SER A 71 -16.46 9.23 -11.69
CA SER A 71 -16.41 10.69 -11.95
C SER A 71 -16.33 11.04 -13.44
N SER A 72 -15.79 10.15 -14.28
CA SER A 72 -15.71 10.35 -15.74
C SER A 72 -17.03 10.09 -16.50
N TYR A 73 -18.03 9.46 -15.87
CA TYR A 73 -19.32 9.20 -16.49
C TYR A 73 -20.31 10.35 -16.21
N SER A 74 -20.31 11.37 -17.06
CA SER A 74 -21.48 12.27 -17.23
C SER A 74 -22.29 11.79 -18.43
N PRO A 75 -23.52 11.25 -18.24
CA PRO A 75 -24.43 11.06 -19.34
C PRO A 75 -24.83 12.44 -19.87
N LYS A 76 -24.75 12.65 -21.19
CA LYS A 76 -25.39 13.78 -21.86
C LYS A 76 -26.90 13.63 -21.85
#